data_AF-A0A165XMQ3-F1
#
_entry.id   AF-A0A165XMQ3-F1
#
_cell.length_a   1.000
_cell.length_b   1.000
_cell.length_c   1.000
_cell.angle_alpha   90.00
_cell.angle_beta   90.00
_cell.angle_gamma   90.00
#
_symmetry.space_group_name_H-M   'P 1'
#
loop_
_entity.id
_entity.type
_entity.pdbx_description
1 polymer ?
#
loop_
_entity_poly.entity_id
_entity_poly.type
_entity_poly.pdbx_seq_one_letter_code
_entity_poly.pdbx_strand_id
1 'polypeptide(L)'
;MVFPNNSKSGGERQEEGARSIKSPQPLTRFFLIAAAIGLFPIALSYGAAPQMSLTVMFGFENLVLDHLHIFRAIMGLYFAMLIFWLAGAFNTSVTIPALWTLIVFMWGLAAGRLLSMVLDGIPSFLLMVYLLLEIAFGLIAVMLVTKEEG
;
A
#
# COMPACT_ATOMS: atom_id res chain seq x y z
N MET A 1 15.18 56.45 -25.84
CA MET A 1 15.63 55.05 -25.70
C MET A 1 15.22 54.60 -24.30
N VAL A 2 14.09 53.90 -24.17
CA VAL A 2 13.52 53.45 -22.90
C VAL A 2 13.68 51.94 -22.86
N PHE A 3 14.41 51.43 -21.87
CA PHE A 3 14.54 49.99 -21.64
C PHE A 3 13.27 49.47 -20.95
N PRO A 4 12.64 48.38 -21.42
CA PRO A 4 11.54 47.76 -20.70
C PRO A 4 12.05 47.04 -19.44
N ASN A 5 11.42 47.34 -18.31
CA ASN A 5 11.66 46.75 -17.00
C ASN A 5 11.11 45.32 -16.94
N ASN A 6 11.98 44.33 -16.79
CA ASN A 6 11.63 42.94 -16.57
C ASN A 6 11.53 42.66 -15.06
N SER A 7 10.38 42.99 -14.45
CA SER A 7 10.13 42.78 -13.01
C SER A 7 9.09 41.71 -12.70
N LYS A 8 8.64 40.90 -13.68
CA LYS A 8 7.54 39.93 -13.48
C LYS A 8 7.92 38.46 -13.40
N SER A 9 9.19 38.12 -13.15
CA SER A 9 9.61 36.70 -13.03
C SER A 9 9.86 36.21 -11.60
N GLY A 10 9.74 37.08 -10.58
CA GLY A 10 10.16 36.76 -9.20
C GLY A 10 9.06 36.31 -8.24
N GLY A 11 7.78 36.54 -8.57
CA GLY A 11 6.66 36.31 -7.64
C GLY A 11 6.12 34.88 -7.64
N GLU A 12 6.14 34.20 -8.78
CA GLU A 12 5.48 32.89 -8.92
C GLU A 12 6.25 31.74 -8.25
N ARG A 13 7.56 31.89 -8.03
CA ARG A 13 8.38 30.84 -7.37
C ARG A 13 8.26 30.82 -5.85
N GLN A 14 7.65 31.84 -5.22
CA GLN A 14 7.56 31.91 -3.75
C GLN A 14 6.21 31.43 -3.21
N GLU A 15 5.17 31.31 -4.04
CA GLU A 15 3.85 30.82 -3.59
C GLU A 15 3.75 29.29 -3.51
N GLU A 16 4.60 28.53 -4.23
CA GLU A 16 4.62 27.06 -4.14
C GLU A 16 5.17 26.52 -2.80
N GLY A 17 5.90 27.34 -2.04
CA GLY A 17 6.56 26.97 -0.78
C GLY A 17 5.65 27.02 0.46
N ALA A 18 4.43 27.53 0.33
CA ALA A 18 3.47 27.64 1.42
C ALA A 18 2.20 26.83 1.14
N ARG A 19 2.33 25.64 0.54
CA ARG A 19 1.31 24.60 0.70
C ARG A 19 1.18 24.38 2.20
N SER A 20 0.11 24.93 2.79
CA SER A 20 -0.29 24.72 4.17
C SER A 20 -0.12 23.24 4.48
N ILE A 21 0.95 22.89 5.22
CA ILE A 21 1.23 21.51 5.62
C ILE A 21 0.21 21.21 6.72
N LYS A 22 -1.03 20.99 6.29
CA LYS A 22 -2.15 20.60 7.13
C LYS A 22 -1.77 19.27 7.72
N SER A 23 -1.86 19.12 9.04
CA SER A 23 -1.60 17.84 9.67
C SER A 23 -2.51 16.78 9.05
N PRO A 24 -2.01 15.56 8.74
CA PRO A 24 -2.85 14.53 8.15
C PRO A 24 -4.03 14.25 9.06
N GLN A 25 -5.20 14.05 8.47
CA GLN A 25 -6.43 13.88 9.23
C GLN A 25 -6.28 12.68 10.19
N PRO A 26 -6.83 12.76 11.42
CA PRO A 26 -6.68 11.69 12.41
C PRO A 26 -7.19 10.34 11.88
N LEU A 27 -8.22 10.36 11.04
CA LEU A 27 -8.75 9.17 10.37
C LEU A 27 -7.74 8.55 9.40
N THR A 28 -7.07 9.37 8.58
CA THR A 28 -6.04 8.92 7.63
C THR A 28 -4.85 8.29 8.34
N ARG A 29 -4.39 8.92 9.42
CA ARG A 29 -3.30 8.37 10.24
C ARG A 29 -3.68 7.03 10.84
N PHE A 30 -4.86 6.93 11.45
CA PHE A 30 -5.37 5.68 12.01
C PHE A 30 -5.47 4.60 10.94
N PHE A 31 -5.95 4.94 9.75
CA PHE A 31 -6.11 4.00 8.64
C PHE A 31 -4.77 3.46 8.14
N LEU A 32 -3.76 4.31 7.95
CA LEU A 32 -2.40 3.88 7.54
C LEU A 32 -1.75 2.98 8.60
N ILE A 33 -1.91 3.31 9.90
CA ILE A 33 -1.41 2.47 10.99
C ILE A 33 -2.15 1.14 11.04
N ALA A 34 -3.48 1.14 10.90
CA ALA A 34 -4.29 -0.07 10.89
C ALA A 34 -3.92 -0.98 9.70
N ALA A 35 -3.71 -0.40 8.51
CA ALA A 35 -3.23 -1.13 7.33
C ALA A 35 -1.85 -1.75 7.58
N ALA A 36 -0.95 -1.01 8.24
CA ALA A 36 0.37 -1.53 8.58
C ALA A 36 0.30 -2.67 9.61
N ILE A 37 -0.50 -2.52 10.67
CA ILE A 37 -0.69 -3.58 11.66
C ILE A 37 -1.33 -4.82 11.02
N GLY A 38 -2.29 -4.64 10.12
CA GLY A 38 -2.96 -5.75 9.42
C GLY A 38 -2.03 -6.49 8.46
N LEU A 39 -1.14 -5.78 7.76
CA LEU A 39 -0.21 -6.39 6.81
C LEU A 39 1.01 -7.03 7.50
N PHE A 40 1.38 -6.60 8.71
CA PHE A 40 2.51 -7.16 9.46
C PHE A 40 2.45 -8.69 9.68
N PRO A 41 1.37 -9.30 10.22
CA PRO A 41 1.28 -10.75 10.39
C PRO A 41 1.23 -11.48 9.04
N ILE A 42 0.64 -10.87 8.01
CA ILE A 42 0.60 -11.42 6.66
C ILE A 42 2.02 -11.50 6.08
N ALA A 43 2.79 -10.42 6.16
CA ALA A 43 4.19 -10.39 5.73
C ALA A 43 5.02 -11.46 6.47
N LEU A 44 4.86 -11.54 7.79
CA LEU A 44 5.57 -12.51 8.62
C LEU A 44 5.19 -13.96 8.27
N SER A 45 3.93 -14.23 7.92
CA SER A 45 3.49 -15.55 7.47
C SER A 45 4.20 -16.03 6.20
N TYR A 46 4.53 -15.13 5.28
CA TYR A 46 5.29 -15.47 4.07
C TYR A 46 6.75 -15.82 4.35
N GLY A 47 7.39 -15.20 5.36
CA GLY A 47 8.82 -15.39 5.61
C GLY A 47 9.20 -16.34 6.75
N ALA A 48 8.41 -16.40 7.82
CA ALA A 48 8.75 -17.13 9.04
C ALA A 48 8.46 -18.63 8.97
N ALA A 49 7.46 -19.04 8.18
CA ALA A 49 7.10 -20.45 8.03
C ALA A 49 6.37 -20.74 6.70
N PRO A 50 7.04 -20.61 5.54
CA PRO A 50 6.48 -21.11 4.27
C PRO A 50 6.15 -22.61 4.34
N GLN A 51 6.82 -23.36 5.23
CA GLN A 51 6.67 -24.81 5.40
C GLN A 51 5.39 -25.20 6.17
N MET A 52 4.97 -24.48 7.22
CA MET A 52 3.79 -24.91 8.00
C MET A 52 2.47 -24.68 7.27
N SER A 53 2.37 -23.64 6.44
CA SER A 53 1.17 -23.34 5.66
C SER A 53 1.03 -24.23 4.43
N LEU A 54 2.14 -24.55 3.74
CA LEU A 54 2.14 -25.33 2.50
C LEU A 54 2.20 -26.85 2.76
N THR A 55 2.91 -27.34 3.79
CA THR A 55 2.99 -28.78 4.07
C THR A 55 1.65 -29.32 4.59
N VAL A 56 0.91 -28.55 5.40
CA VAL A 56 -0.39 -28.98 5.95
C VAL A 56 -1.53 -28.89 4.91
N MET A 57 -1.45 -27.96 3.96
CA MET A 57 -2.49 -27.76 2.94
C MET A 57 -2.26 -28.53 1.64
N PHE A 58 -1.00 -28.81 1.25
CA PHE A 58 -0.69 -29.32 -0.08
C PHE A 58 0.23 -30.56 -0.12
N GLY A 59 0.73 -31.06 1.00
CA GLY A 59 1.47 -32.34 1.04
C GLY A 59 2.80 -32.38 0.26
N PHE A 60 3.40 -31.22 -0.04
CA PHE A 60 4.67 -31.16 -0.77
C PHE A 60 5.87 -31.34 0.19
N GLU A 61 6.47 -32.53 0.19
CA GLU A 61 7.75 -32.82 0.87
C GLU A 61 8.97 -32.11 0.25
N ASN A 62 8.80 -31.44 -0.90
CA ASN A 62 9.90 -30.83 -1.66
C ASN A 62 9.65 -29.34 -1.95
N LEU A 63 9.68 -28.48 -0.93
CA LEU A 63 9.83 -27.04 -1.15
C LEU A 63 11.27 -26.75 -1.58
N VAL A 64 11.49 -26.75 -2.90
CA VAL A 64 12.76 -26.36 -3.55
C VAL A 64 13.18 -25.00 -2.98
N LEU A 65 14.42 -24.88 -2.48
CA LEU A 65 14.97 -23.69 -1.82
C LEU A 65 14.62 -22.38 -2.54
N ASP A 66 14.51 -22.41 -3.86
CA ASP A 66 14.13 -21.29 -4.72
C ASP A 66 12.78 -20.64 -4.33
N HIS A 67 11.78 -21.43 -3.93
CA HIS A 67 10.48 -20.90 -3.51
C HIS A 67 10.60 -20.13 -2.19
N LEU A 68 11.48 -20.55 -1.29
CA LEU A 68 11.76 -19.84 -0.03
C LEU A 68 12.42 -18.49 -0.30
N HIS A 69 13.31 -18.40 -1.30
CA HIS A 69 13.91 -17.14 -1.72
C HIS A 69 12.87 -16.15 -2.25
N ILE A 70 11.91 -16.64 -3.06
CA ILE A 70 10.81 -15.81 -3.58
C ILE A 70 9.91 -15.31 -2.43
N PHE A 71 9.48 -16.20 -1.53
CA PHE A 71 8.60 -15.78 -0.42
C PHE A 71 9.30 -14.82 0.55
N ARG A 72 10.59 -14.98 0.81
CA ARG A 72 11.38 -14.02 1.61
C ARG A 72 11.52 -12.67 0.92
N ALA A 73 11.65 -12.64 -0.41
CA ALA A 73 11.67 -11.39 -1.17
C ALA A 73 10.30 -10.66 -1.08
N ILE A 74 9.19 -11.39 -1.21
CA ILE A 74 7.83 -10.85 -1.05
C ILE A 74 7.61 -10.31 0.37
N MET A 75 8.04 -11.06 1.40
CA MET A 75 8.03 -10.59 2.79
C MET A 75 8.77 -9.25 2.91
N GLY A 76 9.98 -9.14 2.34
CA GLY A 76 10.77 -7.90 2.37
C GLY A 76 10.05 -6.73 1.69
N LEU A 77 9.40 -6.98 0.55
CA LEU A 77 8.57 -5.98 -0.13
C LEU A 77 7.41 -5.52 0.75
N TYR A 78 6.72 -6.44 1.43
CA TYR A 78 5.62 -6.08 2.32
C TYR A 78 6.11 -5.27 3.52
N PHE A 79 7.25 -5.63 4.13
CA PHE A 79 7.87 -4.82 5.18
C PHE A 79 8.25 -3.41 4.71
N ALA A 80 8.77 -3.27 3.49
CA ALA A 80 9.06 -1.95 2.93
C ALA A 80 7.77 -1.11 2.81
N MET A 81 6.67 -1.71 2.37
CA MET A 81 5.36 -1.04 2.32
C MET A 81 4.84 -0.65 3.71
N LEU A 82 5.00 -1.53 4.71
CA LEU A 82 4.66 -1.21 6.11
C LEU A 82 5.37 0.05 6.60
N ILE A 83 6.68 0.10 6.43
CA ILE A 83 7.50 1.24 6.85
C ILE A 83 7.05 2.50 6.10
N PHE A 84 6.74 2.39 4.81
CA PHE A 84 6.27 3.50 4.00
C PHE A 84 4.90 4.03 4.47
N TRP A 85 3.97 3.15 4.83
CA TRP A 85 2.67 3.56 5.38
C TRP A 85 2.78 4.18 6.77
N LEU A 86 3.64 3.63 7.65
CA LEU A 86 3.95 4.27 8.92
C LEU A 86 4.57 5.67 8.69
N ALA A 87 5.51 5.80 7.76
CA ALA A 87 6.10 7.10 7.43
C ALA A 87 5.04 8.09 6.95
N GLY A 88 4.09 7.65 6.10
CA GLY A 88 2.95 8.46 5.67
C GLY A 88 1.98 8.83 6.79
N ALA A 89 1.88 8.04 7.86
CA ALA A 89 1.04 8.35 9.03
C ALA A 89 1.61 9.47 9.90
N PHE A 90 2.93 9.64 9.93
CA PHE A 90 3.61 10.67 10.74
C PHE A 90 4.08 11.89 9.93
N ASN A 91 4.28 11.74 8.62
CA ASN A 91 4.76 12.81 7.75
C ASN A 91 3.74 13.20 6.68
N THR A 92 3.19 14.42 6.80
CA THR A 92 2.21 14.99 5.87
C THR A 92 2.67 14.95 4.41
N SER A 93 3.96 15.20 4.15
CA SER A 93 4.51 15.24 2.78
C SER A 93 4.45 13.86 2.10
N VAL A 94 4.42 12.79 2.90
CA VAL A 94 4.43 11.40 2.44
C VAL A 94 3.04 10.75 2.59
N THR A 95 2.08 11.38 3.27
CA THR A 95 0.74 10.83 3.49
C THR A 95 0.03 10.48 2.18
N ILE A 96 -0.03 11.43 1.23
CA ILE A 96 -0.70 11.20 -0.06
C ILE A 96 0.01 10.09 -0.87
N PRO A 97 1.35 10.13 -1.04
CA PRO A 97 2.07 9.01 -1.63
C PRO A 97 1.81 7.66 -0.95
N ALA A 98 1.74 7.62 0.39
CA ALA A 98 1.47 6.40 1.15
C ALA A 98 0.05 5.86 0.94
N LEU A 99 -0.95 6.74 0.79
CA LEU A 99 -2.30 6.33 0.43
C LEU A 99 -2.36 5.77 -0.99
N TRP A 100 -1.67 6.40 -1.94
CA TRP A 100 -1.59 5.88 -3.31
C TRP A 100 -0.95 4.50 -3.39
N THR A 101 0.15 4.26 -2.66
CA THR A 101 0.74 2.92 -2.62
C THR A 101 -0.17 1.90 -1.93
N LEU A 102 -0.91 2.30 -0.90
CA LEU A 102 -1.93 1.46 -0.26
C LEU A 102 -3.07 1.09 -1.23
N ILE A 103 -3.54 2.04 -2.04
CA ILE A 103 -4.55 1.79 -3.09
C ILE A 103 -4.00 0.78 -4.09
N VAL A 104 -2.82 1.05 -4.66
CA VAL A 104 -2.19 0.16 -5.66
C VAL A 104 -1.98 -1.23 -5.08
N PHE A 105 -1.58 -1.33 -3.82
CA PHE A 105 -1.39 -2.60 -3.13
C PHE A 105 -2.69 -3.40 -2.99
N MET A 106 -3.76 -2.78 -2.48
CA MET A 106 -5.06 -3.44 -2.28
C MET A 106 -5.70 -3.86 -3.61
N TRP A 107 -5.67 -2.98 -4.62
CA TRP A 107 -6.20 -3.29 -5.95
C TRP A 107 -5.34 -4.33 -6.68
N GLY A 108 -4.02 -4.31 -6.50
CA GLY A 108 -3.12 -5.31 -7.03
C GLY A 108 -3.41 -6.71 -6.48
N LEU A 109 -3.65 -6.84 -5.17
CA LEU A 109 -4.08 -8.09 -4.56
C LEU A 109 -5.43 -8.56 -5.08
N ALA A 110 -6.42 -7.66 -5.13
CA ALA A 110 -7.75 -7.99 -5.63
C ALA A 110 -7.71 -8.45 -7.10
N ALA A 111 -6.94 -7.76 -7.95
CA ALA A 111 -6.73 -8.14 -9.35
C ALA A 111 -6.02 -9.49 -9.48
N GLY A 112 -4.98 -9.74 -8.68
CA GLY A 112 -4.28 -11.04 -8.65
C GLY A 112 -5.20 -12.19 -8.23
N ARG A 113 -6.07 -11.96 -7.24
CA ARG A 113 -7.10 -12.92 -6.85
C ARG A 113 -8.12 -13.14 -7.95
N LEU A 114 -8.66 -12.07 -8.55
CA LEU A 114 -9.58 -12.18 -9.69
C LEU A 114 -8.99 -12.99 -10.83
N LEU A 115 -7.72 -12.76 -11.16
CA LEU A 115 -7.01 -13.54 -12.16
C LEU A 115 -6.93 -15.02 -11.75
N SER A 116 -6.55 -15.34 -10.52
CA SER A 116 -6.54 -16.72 -10.02
C SER A 116 -7.94 -17.35 -10.02
N MET A 117 -9.00 -16.59 -9.73
CA MET A 117 -10.37 -17.12 -9.81
C MET A 117 -10.79 -17.47 -11.23
N VAL A 118 -10.34 -16.68 -12.21
CA VAL A 118 -10.62 -16.92 -13.63
C VAL A 118 -9.82 -18.11 -14.16
N LEU A 119 -8.57 -18.29 -13.70
CA LEU A 119 -7.68 -19.35 -14.18
C LEU A 119 -7.86 -20.68 -13.43
N ASP A 120 -8.00 -20.64 -12.11
CA ASP A 120 -7.97 -21.79 -11.22
C ASP A 120 -9.35 -22.16 -10.62
N GLY A 121 -10.37 -21.32 -10.86
CA GLY A 121 -11.75 -21.54 -10.38
C GLY A 121 -12.06 -20.83 -9.06
N ILE A 122 -13.30 -20.98 -8.56
CA ILE A 122 -13.78 -20.24 -7.38
C ILE A 122 -13.04 -20.73 -6.12
N PRO A 123 -12.30 -19.84 -5.43
CA PRO A 123 -11.51 -20.19 -4.27
C PRO A 123 -12.39 -20.39 -3.04
N SER A 124 -11.78 -20.88 -1.95
CA SER A 124 -12.46 -21.08 -0.67
C SER A 124 -13.15 -19.79 -0.18
N PHE A 125 -14.21 -19.94 0.62
CA PHE A 125 -14.99 -18.83 1.18
C PHE A 125 -14.11 -17.75 1.85
N LEU A 126 -13.02 -18.18 2.50
CA LEU A 126 -12.05 -17.30 3.14
C LEU A 126 -11.41 -16.32 2.14
N LEU A 127 -11.05 -16.79 0.95
CA LEU A 127 -10.43 -15.95 -0.09
C LEU A 127 -11.43 -14.95 -0.69
N MET A 128 -12.72 -15.29 -0.74
CA MET A 128 -13.78 -14.34 -1.11
C MET A 128 -13.95 -13.22 -0.06
N VAL A 129 -13.87 -13.54 1.23
CA VAL A 129 -13.91 -12.53 2.30
C VAL A 129 -12.71 -11.59 2.20
N TYR A 130 -11.50 -12.12 1.94
CA TYR A 130 -10.33 -11.29 1.72
C TYR A 130 -10.46 -10.37 0.51
N LEU A 131 -11.00 -10.87 -0.61
CA LEU A 131 -11.26 -10.03 -1.79
C LEU A 131 -12.18 -8.85 -1.47
N LEU A 132 -13.25 -9.09 -0.72
CA LEU A 132 -14.18 -8.04 -0.30
C LEU A 132 -13.48 -7.01 0.60
N LEU A 133 -12.64 -7.47 1.53
CA LEU A 133 -11.84 -6.58 2.37
C LEU A 133 -10.86 -5.75 1.54
N GLU A 134 -10.15 -6.35 0.58
CA GLU A 134 -9.20 -5.66 -0.30
C GLU A 134 -9.91 -4.55 -1.10
N ILE A 135 -11.07 -4.84 -1.68
CA ILE A 135 -11.88 -3.84 -2.39
C ILE A 135 -12.37 -2.73 -1.43
N ALA A 136 -12.90 -3.09 -0.27
CA ALA A 136 -13.41 -2.11 0.70
C ALA A 136 -12.29 -1.18 1.21
N PHE A 137 -11.13 -1.73 1.57
CA PHE A 137 -9.97 -0.95 2.00
C PHE A 137 -9.45 -0.05 0.87
N GLY A 138 -9.39 -0.57 -0.37
CA GLY A 138 -9.01 0.21 -1.55
C GLY A 138 -9.94 1.40 -1.78
N LEU A 139 -11.25 1.22 -1.64
CA LEU A 139 -12.25 2.30 -1.80
C LEU A 139 -12.13 3.34 -0.69
N ILE A 140 -11.96 2.92 0.57
CA ILE A 140 -11.76 3.84 1.70
C ILE A 140 -10.49 4.67 1.49
N ALA A 141 -9.41 4.04 1.02
CA ALA A 141 -8.15 4.73 0.74
C ALA A 141 -8.32 5.81 -0.34
N VAL A 142 -9.07 5.54 -1.42
CA VAL A 142 -9.40 6.54 -2.46
C VAL A 142 -10.18 7.71 -1.87
N MET A 143 -11.18 7.43 -1.03
CA MET A 143 -11.93 8.51 -0.35
C MET A 143 -11.04 9.35 0.56
N LEU A 144 -10.08 8.75 1.25
CA LEU A 144 -9.13 9.47 2.09
C LEU A 144 -8.17 10.35 1.26
N VAL A 145 -7.70 9.89 0.10
CA VAL A 145 -6.87 10.71 -0.80
C VAL A 145 -7.60 12.00 -1.17
N THR A 146 -8.86 11.92 -1.60
CA THR A 146 -9.65 13.11 -1.98
C THR A 146 -9.88 14.09 -0.83
N LYS A 147 -9.84 13.62 0.42
CA LYS A 147 -9.97 14.46 1.63
C LYS A 147 -8.66 15.10 2.07
N GLU A 148 -7.52 14.54 1.69
CA GLU A 148 -6.20 15.10 1.97
C GLU A 148 -5.76 16.07 0.86
N GLU A 149 -6.24 15.87 -0.38
CA GLU A 149 -6.00 16.76 -1.53
C GLU A 149 -6.89 18.00 -1.55
N GLY A 150 -8.08 17.94 -0.92
CA GLY A 150 -9.06 19.03 -0.82
C GLY A 150 -8.98 19.83 0.49
#